data_AF-A0A554VB01-F1
#
_entry.id   AF-A0A554VB01-F1
#
_cell.length_a   1.000
_cell.length_b   1.000
_cell.length_c   1.000
_cell.angle_alpha   90.00
_cell.angle_beta   90.00
_cell.angle_gamma   90.00
#
_symmetry.space_group_name_H-M   'P 1'
#
loop_
_entity.id
_entity.type
_entity.pdbx_description
1 polymer ?
#
loop_
_entity_poly.entity_id
_entity_poly.type
_entity_poly.pdbx_seq_one_letter_code
_entity_poly.pdbx_strand_id
1 'polypeptide(L)'
;MFFTIAQKSLLNEDNGKLLGYLSDRNLRKGITLVRNFFTSGHIQADRALNNYINGQADFTFPYHEVFKGSILGTWRYFKDERAEAINIYDSNLGSNSLQLLRLYVLKFLHTKATIGSSEVSTNEITKAISNMGASKDIIENVLHVLEKNSLIHSNNDGITGNQLYNLTLSGGYYISFFAKRIVYVEEVMYDTNIYDLEKWEKLKSITLELENNYYNKVQRLELRLERMEIFMNYLISLEKSVLNTTKLLELSCIEGFKEAILKHFEKIISNAKWWAQQNANS
;
A
#
# COMPACT_ATOMS: atom_id res chain seq x y z
N MET A 1 26.49 -2.43 -15.87
CA MET A 1 26.94 -1.59 -14.74
C MET A 1 25.77 -0.95 -13.99
N PHE A 2 25.05 0.04 -14.56
CA PHE A 2 23.75 0.48 -14.00
C PHE A 2 22.77 -0.70 -13.87
N PHE A 3 22.71 -1.58 -14.88
CA PHE A 3 21.96 -2.83 -14.81
C PHE A 3 22.36 -3.76 -13.65
N THR A 4 23.62 -3.71 -13.19
CA THR A 4 24.10 -4.52 -12.06
C THR A 4 23.59 -3.95 -10.74
N ILE A 5 23.66 -2.63 -10.58
CA ILE A 5 23.05 -1.91 -9.44
C ILE A 5 21.54 -2.14 -9.42
N ALA A 6 20.88 -1.98 -10.56
CA ALA A 6 19.45 -2.20 -10.71
C ALA A 6 19.09 -3.65 -10.38
N GLN A 7 19.82 -4.64 -10.89
CA GLN A 7 19.61 -6.06 -10.56
C GLN A 7 19.76 -6.31 -9.06
N LYS A 8 20.84 -5.84 -8.43
CA LYS A 8 21.08 -5.99 -6.99
C LYS A 8 19.97 -5.31 -6.17
N SER A 9 19.47 -4.18 -6.65
CA SER A 9 18.42 -3.42 -5.98
C SER A 9 17.05 -4.08 -6.13
N LEU A 10 16.67 -4.49 -7.34
CA LEU A 10 15.35 -5.07 -7.62
C LEU A 10 15.20 -6.49 -7.09
N LEU A 11 16.29 -7.26 -7.05
CA LEU A 11 16.28 -8.68 -6.68
C LEU A 11 16.79 -8.95 -5.26
N ASN A 12 16.97 -7.92 -4.42
CA ASN A 12 17.18 -8.14 -3.00
C ASN A 12 15.92 -8.72 -2.33
N GLU A 13 16.04 -9.18 -1.08
CA GLU A 13 14.95 -9.91 -0.41
C GLU A 13 13.64 -9.10 -0.35
N ASP A 14 13.68 -7.83 0.04
CA ASP A 14 12.48 -7.01 0.22
C ASP A 14 11.87 -6.56 -1.11
N ASN A 15 12.69 -6.09 -2.05
CA ASN A 15 12.25 -5.60 -3.36
C ASN A 15 11.83 -6.77 -4.27
N GLY A 16 12.53 -7.90 -4.20
CA GLY A 16 12.18 -9.11 -4.91
C GLY A 16 10.82 -9.67 -4.47
N LYS A 17 10.54 -9.63 -3.15
CA LYS A 17 9.20 -9.93 -2.62
C LYS A 17 8.16 -8.96 -3.18
N LEU A 18 8.41 -7.64 -3.13
CA LEU A 18 7.50 -6.64 -3.69
C LEU A 18 7.12 -6.95 -5.15
N LEU A 19 8.13 -7.13 -6.01
CA LEU A 19 7.90 -7.40 -7.43
C LEU A 19 7.23 -8.75 -7.67
N GLY A 20 7.69 -9.80 -6.98
CA GLY A 20 7.17 -11.16 -7.12
C GLY A 20 5.70 -11.27 -6.71
N TYR A 21 5.34 -10.71 -5.55
CA TYR A 21 3.95 -10.74 -5.05
C TYR A 21 3.02 -9.82 -5.84
N LEU A 22 3.45 -8.62 -6.22
CA LEU A 22 2.59 -7.74 -7.06
C LEU A 22 2.37 -8.31 -8.46
N SER A 23 3.34 -9.03 -9.00
CA SER A 23 3.22 -9.69 -10.30
C SER A 23 2.29 -10.90 -10.26
N ASP A 24 2.09 -11.54 -9.11
CA ASP A 24 1.24 -12.73 -8.96
C ASP A 24 1.48 -13.80 -10.04
N ARG A 25 2.75 -14.14 -10.28
CA ARG A 25 3.21 -15.07 -11.35
C ARG A 25 2.92 -14.61 -12.78
N ASN A 26 2.37 -13.41 -12.98
CA ASN A 26 2.23 -12.79 -14.29
C ASN A 26 3.53 -12.11 -14.71
N LEU A 27 4.28 -12.77 -15.59
CA LEU A 27 5.57 -12.25 -16.11
C LEU A 27 5.41 -10.88 -16.78
N ARG A 28 4.30 -10.63 -17.48
CA ARG A 28 4.05 -9.35 -18.15
C ARG A 28 3.95 -8.22 -17.13
N LYS A 29 3.22 -8.43 -16.03
CA LYS A 29 3.11 -7.45 -14.93
C LYS A 29 4.47 -7.21 -14.29
N GLY A 30 5.28 -8.25 -14.09
CA GLY A 30 6.65 -8.12 -13.59
C GLY A 30 7.55 -7.28 -14.49
N ILE A 31 7.50 -7.52 -15.81
CA ILE A 31 8.24 -6.71 -16.80
C ILE A 31 7.77 -5.25 -16.77
N THR A 32 6.46 -5.00 -16.64
CA THR A 32 5.91 -3.64 -16.52
C THR A 32 6.45 -2.94 -15.28
N LEU A 33 6.43 -3.57 -14.10
CA LEU A 33 6.98 -2.99 -12.86
C LEU A 33 8.46 -2.62 -13.01
N VAL A 34 9.27 -3.51 -13.59
CA VAL A 34 10.70 -3.26 -13.83
C VAL A 34 10.91 -2.14 -14.86
N ARG A 35 10.11 -2.11 -15.92
CA ARG A 35 10.14 -1.02 -16.91
C ARG A 35 9.78 0.33 -16.29
N ASN A 36 8.74 0.36 -15.46
CA ASN A 36 8.31 1.56 -14.75
C ASN A 36 9.45 2.09 -13.87
N PHE A 37 10.12 1.19 -13.13
CA PHE A 37 11.30 1.55 -12.34
C PHE A 37 12.38 2.24 -13.17
N PHE A 38 12.74 1.70 -14.34
CA PHE A 38 13.77 2.28 -15.21
C PHE A 38 13.40 3.63 -15.83
N THR A 39 12.12 3.91 -15.98
CA THR A 39 11.62 5.14 -16.63
C THR A 39 11.14 6.19 -15.62
N SER A 40 11.22 5.89 -14.33
CA SER A 40 10.68 6.73 -13.28
C SER A 40 11.58 7.90 -12.94
N GLY A 41 10.96 9.07 -12.68
CA GLY A 41 11.64 10.22 -12.07
C GLY A 41 11.85 10.09 -10.55
N HIS A 42 11.33 9.04 -9.93
CA HIS A 42 11.45 8.81 -8.47
C HIS A 42 12.78 8.17 -8.07
N ILE A 43 13.55 7.64 -9.03
CA ILE A 43 14.83 6.98 -8.78
C ILE A 43 15.96 8.00 -8.89
N GLN A 44 16.90 7.97 -7.94
CA GLN A 44 18.03 8.89 -7.94
C GLN A 44 19.19 8.30 -8.75
N ALA A 45 18.98 8.17 -10.07
CA ALA A 45 19.94 7.55 -10.99
C ALA A 45 21.31 8.25 -10.98
N ASP A 46 21.33 9.58 -10.88
CA ASP A 46 22.58 10.36 -10.78
C ASP A 46 23.37 10.01 -9.52
N ARG A 47 22.69 9.75 -8.40
CA ARG A 47 23.35 9.31 -7.16
C ARG A 47 23.96 7.93 -7.34
N ALA A 48 23.25 7.02 -8.00
CA ALA A 48 23.77 5.68 -8.29
C ALA A 48 25.03 5.76 -9.17
N LEU A 49 25.03 6.64 -10.18
CA LEU A 49 26.18 6.85 -11.07
C LEU A 49 27.36 7.49 -10.33
N ASN A 50 27.12 8.55 -9.54
CA ASN A 50 28.16 9.24 -8.79
C ASN A 50 28.84 8.35 -7.74
N ASN A 51 28.07 7.57 -6.98
CA ASN A 51 28.63 6.62 -6.01
C ASN A 51 29.56 5.61 -6.70
N TYR A 52 29.16 5.12 -7.87
CA TYR A 52 30.02 4.24 -8.64
C TYR A 52 31.31 4.92 -9.12
N ILE A 53 31.22 6.12 -9.72
CA ILE A 53 32.40 6.85 -10.21
C ILE A 53 33.40 7.06 -9.06
N ASN A 54 32.89 7.29 -7.85
CA ASN A 54 33.69 7.45 -6.63
C ASN A 54 34.16 6.13 -6.00
N GLY A 55 34.03 4.99 -6.69
CA GLY A 55 34.51 3.69 -6.23
C GLY A 55 33.64 3.00 -5.18
N GLN A 56 32.47 3.55 -4.84
CA GLN A 56 31.51 2.90 -3.94
C GLN A 56 30.68 1.88 -4.72
N ALA A 57 31.27 0.71 -4.96
CA ALA A 57 30.70 -0.35 -5.81
C ALA A 57 29.39 -0.98 -5.28
N ASP A 58 29.01 -0.70 -4.03
CA ASP A 58 27.98 -1.46 -3.32
C ASP A 58 26.59 -0.79 -3.24
N PHE A 59 26.39 0.33 -3.96
CA PHE A 59 25.13 1.06 -3.94
C PHE A 59 23.92 0.19 -4.32
N THR A 60 22.83 0.35 -3.57
CA THR A 60 21.51 -0.21 -3.88
C THR A 60 20.43 0.85 -3.69
N PHE A 61 19.43 0.82 -4.55
CA PHE A 61 18.26 1.67 -4.40
C PHE A 61 17.46 1.22 -3.17
N PRO A 62 17.08 2.15 -2.28
CA PRO A 62 16.29 1.82 -1.10
C PRO A 62 14.87 1.42 -1.51
N TYR A 63 14.22 0.63 -0.65
CA TYR A 63 12.87 0.08 -0.91
C TYR A 63 11.85 1.13 -1.37
N HIS A 64 11.85 2.33 -0.77
CA HIS A 64 10.89 3.38 -1.13
C HIS A 64 11.11 3.95 -2.54
N GLU A 65 12.34 4.01 -3.03
CA GLU A 65 12.62 4.42 -4.42
C GLU A 65 12.19 3.31 -5.40
N VAL A 66 12.47 2.05 -5.07
CA VAL A 66 12.02 0.90 -5.90
C VAL A 66 10.51 0.82 -5.93
N PHE A 67 9.85 1.00 -4.78
CA PHE A 67 8.39 1.06 -4.68
C PHE A 67 7.83 2.15 -5.60
N LYS A 68 8.25 3.40 -5.41
CA LYS A 68 7.70 4.53 -6.17
C LYS A 68 8.00 4.39 -7.65
N GLY A 69 9.23 3.98 -7.99
CA GLY A 69 9.64 3.77 -9.36
C GLY A 69 8.81 2.70 -10.07
N SER A 70 8.56 1.57 -9.41
CA SER A 70 7.85 0.45 -10.02
C SER A 70 6.34 0.68 -10.10
N ILE A 71 5.76 1.27 -9.05
CA ILE A 71 4.30 1.38 -8.88
C ILE A 71 3.74 2.65 -9.51
N LEU A 72 4.40 3.80 -9.31
CA LEU A 72 3.94 5.08 -9.85
C LEU A 72 4.41 5.30 -11.29
N GLY A 73 5.50 4.65 -11.69
CA GLY A 73 6.15 4.88 -12.98
C GLY A 73 6.54 6.34 -13.15
N THR A 74 5.97 7.01 -14.15
CA THR A 74 6.26 8.41 -14.49
C THR A 74 5.42 9.42 -13.70
N TRP A 75 4.44 8.98 -12.91
CA TRP A 75 3.51 9.87 -12.22
C TRP A 75 4.06 10.36 -10.89
N ARG A 76 3.89 11.65 -10.59
CA ARG A 76 4.36 12.25 -9.32
C ARG A 76 3.62 11.75 -8.09
N TYR A 77 2.31 11.54 -8.21
CA TYR A 77 1.43 11.12 -7.11
C TYR A 77 0.65 9.87 -7.49
N PHE A 78 0.35 9.04 -6.49
CA PHE A 78 -0.52 7.89 -6.63
C PHE A 78 -1.92 8.29 -7.13
N LYS A 79 -2.49 7.41 -7.95
CA LYS A 79 -3.89 7.43 -8.37
C LYS A 79 -4.27 5.99 -8.72
N ASP A 80 -5.33 5.48 -8.12
CA ASP A 80 -5.78 4.08 -8.26
C ASP A 80 -5.87 3.62 -9.72
N GLU A 81 -6.34 4.51 -10.60
CA GLU A 81 -6.59 4.22 -12.03
C GLU A 81 -5.32 3.99 -12.87
N ARG A 82 -4.16 4.47 -12.41
CA ARG A 82 -2.92 4.51 -13.21
C ARG A 82 -1.72 3.84 -12.56
N ALA A 83 -1.77 3.58 -11.26
CA ALA A 83 -0.70 2.90 -10.54
C ALA A 83 -0.77 1.38 -10.77
N GLU A 84 0.36 0.69 -10.63
CA GLU A 84 0.42 -0.79 -10.71
C GLU A 84 -0.06 -1.48 -9.42
N ALA A 85 -0.58 -0.70 -8.48
CA ALA A 85 -1.14 -1.10 -7.20
C ALA A 85 -2.43 -0.30 -6.97
N ILE A 86 -3.33 -0.83 -6.16
CA ILE A 86 -4.60 -0.18 -5.85
C ILE A 86 -4.65 0.36 -4.42
N ASN A 87 -5.50 1.34 -4.20
CA ASN A 87 -5.85 1.81 -2.87
C ASN A 87 -6.89 0.87 -2.22
N ILE A 88 -6.49 0.19 -1.14
CA ILE A 88 -7.43 -0.64 -0.35
C ILE A 88 -8.17 0.16 0.74
N TYR A 89 -7.68 1.36 1.08
CA TYR A 89 -8.28 2.23 2.10
C TYR A 89 -9.37 3.15 1.54
N ASP A 90 -9.61 3.11 0.23
CA ASP A 90 -10.74 3.77 -0.40
C ASP A 90 -11.31 2.93 -1.52
N SER A 91 -12.63 2.79 -1.53
CA SER A 91 -13.38 2.06 -2.56
C SER A 91 -13.94 2.99 -3.65
N ASN A 92 -13.79 4.31 -3.49
CA ASN A 92 -14.27 5.37 -4.39
C ASN A 92 -15.79 5.29 -4.65
N LEU A 93 -16.55 4.98 -3.60
CA LEU A 93 -18.02 4.84 -3.65
C LEU A 93 -18.78 6.08 -3.16
N GLY A 94 -18.08 7.16 -2.78
CA GLY A 94 -18.69 8.40 -2.31
C GLY A 94 -19.41 8.29 -0.96
N SER A 95 -19.08 7.28 -0.15
CA SER A 95 -19.69 7.05 1.17
C SER A 95 -18.64 6.64 2.21
N ASN A 96 -18.66 7.29 3.38
CA ASN A 96 -17.78 6.99 4.50
C ASN A 96 -17.95 5.54 4.99
N SER A 97 -19.18 5.03 5.01
CA SER A 97 -19.46 3.68 5.52
C SER A 97 -18.93 2.59 4.59
N LEU A 98 -18.82 2.89 3.29
CA LEU A 98 -18.35 1.97 2.26
C LEU A 98 -16.91 2.23 1.83
N GLN A 99 -16.26 3.23 2.40
CA GLN A 99 -14.91 3.64 2.01
C GLN A 99 -13.91 2.48 2.12
N LEU A 100 -13.95 1.74 3.24
CA LEU A 100 -13.05 0.62 3.52
C LEU A 100 -13.52 -0.73 2.96
N LEU A 101 -14.53 -0.75 2.08
CA LEU A 101 -15.15 -1.99 1.59
C LEU A 101 -14.15 -2.93 0.91
N ARG A 102 -13.23 -2.42 0.08
CA ARG A 102 -12.13 -3.21 -0.52
C ARG A 102 -11.27 -3.90 0.54
N LEU A 103 -10.86 -3.17 1.58
CA LEU A 103 -10.07 -3.71 2.68
C LEU A 103 -10.84 -4.83 3.39
N TYR A 104 -12.12 -4.64 3.68
CA TYR A 104 -12.92 -5.63 4.37
C TYR A 104 -13.13 -6.91 3.57
N VAL A 105 -13.44 -6.80 2.28
CA VAL A 105 -13.55 -7.95 1.38
C VAL A 105 -12.22 -8.71 1.35
N LEU A 106 -11.11 -8.00 1.16
CA LEU A 106 -9.79 -8.62 1.07
C LEU A 106 -9.36 -9.25 2.40
N LYS A 107 -9.68 -8.60 3.54
CA LYS A 107 -9.40 -9.11 4.88
C LYS A 107 -10.24 -10.35 5.20
N PHE A 108 -11.52 -10.36 4.80
CA PHE A 108 -12.40 -11.52 4.96
C PHE A 108 -11.84 -12.75 4.22
N LEU A 109 -11.47 -12.57 2.94
CA LEU A 109 -10.85 -13.64 2.14
C LEU A 109 -9.50 -14.09 2.71
N HIS A 110 -8.69 -13.15 3.21
CA HIS A 110 -7.42 -13.47 3.88
C HIS A 110 -7.62 -14.34 5.14
N THR A 111 -8.60 -14.00 5.98
CA THR A 111 -8.95 -14.80 7.15
C THR A 111 -9.43 -16.19 6.75
N LYS A 112 -10.30 -16.30 5.73
CA LYS A 112 -10.81 -17.58 5.21
C LYS A 112 -9.70 -18.48 4.66
N ALA A 113 -8.78 -17.92 3.87
CA ALA A 113 -7.63 -18.64 3.34
C ALA A 113 -6.70 -19.15 4.47
N THR A 114 -6.53 -18.37 5.54
CA THR A 114 -5.66 -18.74 6.68
C THR A 114 -6.22 -19.94 7.47
N ILE A 115 -7.54 -20.10 7.53
CA ILE A 115 -8.20 -21.23 8.21
C ILE A 115 -8.47 -22.43 7.29
N GLY A 116 -7.93 -22.43 6.06
CA GLY A 116 -8.03 -23.54 5.11
C GLY A 116 -9.26 -23.50 4.18
N SER A 117 -10.07 -22.45 4.24
CA SER A 117 -11.20 -22.24 3.32
C SER A 117 -10.78 -21.27 2.22
N SER A 118 -10.07 -21.75 1.19
CA SER A 118 -9.53 -20.87 0.13
C SER A 118 -10.60 -20.32 -0.80
N GLU A 119 -11.62 -21.13 -1.11
CA GLU A 119 -12.72 -20.77 -2.02
C GLU A 119 -13.92 -20.25 -1.24
N VAL A 120 -14.36 -19.03 -1.59
CA VAL A 120 -15.48 -18.36 -0.92
C VAL A 120 -16.49 -17.91 -1.95
N SER A 121 -17.75 -18.27 -1.78
CA SER A 121 -18.80 -17.91 -2.73
C SER A 121 -19.21 -16.44 -2.63
N THR A 122 -19.67 -15.86 -3.74
CA THR A 122 -20.24 -14.49 -3.78
C THR A 122 -21.34 -14.30 -2.74
N ASN A 123 -22.20 -15.30 -2.55
CA ASN A 123 -23.26 -15.27 -1.54
C ASN A 123 -22.73 -15.21 -0.11
N GLU A 124 -21.64 -15.91 0.18
CA GLU A 124 -21.00 -15.88 1.50
C GLU A 124 -20.35 -14.51 1.77
N ILE A 125 -19.64 -13.96 0.79
CA ILE A 125 -19.07 -12.60 0.87
C ILE A 125 -20.19 -11.58 1.08
N THR A 126 -21.26 -11.69 0.30
CA THR A 126 -22.41 -10.78 0.40
C THR A 126 -23.05 -10.86 1.78
N LYS A 127 -23.32 -12.07 2.30
CA LYS A 127 -23.88 -12.24 3.65
C LYS A 127 -22.97 -11.68 4.75
N ALA A 128 -21.65 -11.84 4.61
CA ALA A 128 -20.70 -11.35 5.60
C ALA A 128 -20.65 -9.81 5.64
N ILE A 129 -20.81 -9.15 4.50
CA ILE A 129 -20.50 -7.72 4.34
C ILE A 129 -21.75 -6.85 4.13
N SER A 130 -22.91 -7.43 3.77
CA SER A 130 -24.16 -6.70 3.50
C SER A 130 -24.63 -5.85 4.68
N ASN A 131 -24.29 -6.23 5.92
CA ASN A 131 -24.62 -5.47 7.12
C ASN A 131 -24.00 -4.05 7.12
N MET A 132 -22.99 -3.79 6.28
CA MET A 132 -22.38 -2.47 6.06
C MET A 132 -23.22 -1.55 5.17
N GLY A 133 -24.37 -2.02 4.65
CA GLY A 133 -25.23 -1.25 3.75
C GLY A 133 -24.77 -1.28 2.29
N ALA A 134 -23.85 -2.19 1.94
CA ALA A 134 -23.45 -2.41 0.56
C ALA A 134 -24.49 -3.28 -0.16
N SER A 135 -25.00 -2.81 -1.30
CA SER A 135 -25.83 -3.63 -2.19
C SER A 135 -24.99 -4.73 -2.84
N LYS A 136 -25.65 -5.76 -3.37
CA LYS A 136 -25.00 -6.84 -4.12
C LYS A 136 -24.17 -6.30 -5.29
N ASP A 137 -24.72 -5.36 -6.06
CA ASP A 137 -24.03 -4.75 -7.21
C ASP A 137 -22.76 -4.00 -6.80
N ILE A 138 -22.78 -3.32 -5.65
CA ILE A 138 -21.60 -2.64 -5.10
C ILE A 138 -20.52 -3.65 -4.74
N ILE A 139 -20.91 -4.76 -4.10
CA ILE A 139 -19.98 -5.83 -3.72
C ILE A 139 -19.39 -6.50 -4.96
N GLU A 140 -20.20 -6.79 -5.97
CA GLU A 140 -19.74 -7.34 -7.26
C GLU A 140 -18.77 -6.39 -7.97
N ASN A 141 -19.02 -5.09 -7.95
CA ASN A 141 -18.09 -4.10 -8.50
C ASN A 141 -16.75 -4.09 -7.74
N VAL A 142 -16.78 -4.17 -6.40
CA VAL A 142 -15.55 -4.29 -5.60
C VAL A 142 -14.80 -5.57 -5.93
N LEU A 143 -15.49 -6.71 -6.05
CA LEU A 143 -14.88 -7.98 -6.44
C LEU A 143 -14.23 -7.87 -7.83
N HIS A 144 -14.91 -7.25 -8.80
CA HIS A 144 -14.37 -7.03 -10.13
C HIS A 144 -13.09 -6.17 -10.11
N VAL A 145 -13.07 -5.10 -9.30
CA VAL A 145 -11.87 -4.27 -9.13
C VAL A 145 -10.71 -5.06 -8.51
N LEU A 146 -10.97 -5.86 -7.48
CA LEU A 146 -9.96 -6.69 -6.83
C LEU A 146 -9.42 -7.77 -7.79
N GLU A 147 -10.29 -8.37 -8.59
CA GLU A 147 -9.92 -9.39 -9.58
C GLU A 147 -9.10 -8.79 -10.73
N LYS A 148 -9.56 -7.67 -11.30
CA LYS A 148 -8.85 -6.94 -12.36
C LYS A 148 -7.41 -6.59 -11.95
N ASN A 149 -7.19 -6.34 -10.65
CA ASN A 149 -5.88 -6.00 -10.10
C ASN A 149 -5.11 -7.21 -9.56
N SER A 150 -5.60 -8.42 -9.81
CA SER A 150 -4.98 -9.69 -9.42
C SER A 150 -4.83 -9.87 -7.91
N LEU A 151 -5.69 -9.25 -7.10
CA LEU A 151 -5.72 -9.47 -5.65
C LEU A 151 -6.58 -10.68 -5.26
N ILE A 152 -7.55 -11.00 -6.11
CA ILE A 152 -8.38 -12.19 -6.00
C ILE A 152 -8.48 -12.86 -7.38
N HIS A 153 -8.83 -14.14 -7.40
CA HIS A 153 -9.12 -14.89 -8.61
C HIS A 153 -10.50 -15.50 -8.49
N SER A 154 -11.29 -15.46 -9.57
CA SER A 154 -12.56 -16.15 -9.60
C SER A 154 -12.50 -17.47 -10.37
N ASN A 155 -13.14 -18.49 -9.79
CA ASN A 155 -13.48 -19.73 -10.46
C ASN A 155 -14.98 -19.73 -10.71
N ASN A 156 -15.40 -19.98 -11.94
CA ASN A 156 -16.80 -20.19 -12.23
C ASN A 156 -17.10 -21.68 -12.03
N ASP A 157 -17.94 -22.02 -11.05
CA ASP A 157 -18.38 -23.40 -10.80
C ASP A 157 -19.07 -23.99 -12.06
N GLY A 158 -19.65 -23.14 -12.92
CA GLY A 158 -20.25 -23.55 -14.20
C GLY A 158 -21.53 -24.38 -14.05
N ILE A 159 -21.76 -25.01 -12.89
CA ILE A 159 -22.92 -25.84 -12.60
C ILE A 159 -24.01 -25.03 -11.86
N THR A 160 -23.61 -24.17 -10.92
CA THR A 160 -24.55 -23.41 -10.07
C THR A 160 -24.72 -21.95 -10.48
N GLY A 161 -23.88 -21.44 -11.39
CA GLY A 161 -23.77 -20.01 -11.69
C GLY A 161 -23.25 -19.16 -10.53
N ASN A 162 -22.80 -19.78 -9.44
CA ASN A 162 -22.25 -19.09 -8.27
C ASN A 162 -20.74 -18.96 -8.43
N GLN A 163 -20.25 -17.73 -8.51
CA GLN A 163 -18.82 -17.45 -8.67
C GLN A 163 -18.12 -17.63 -7.32
N LEU A 164 -17.04 -18.42 -7.33
CA LEU A 164 -16.17 -18.66 -6.19
C LEU A 164 -14.94 -17.77 -6.31
N TYR A 165 -14.52 -17.15 -5.22
CA TYR A 165 -13.34 -16.28 -5.17
C TYR A 165 -12.28 -16.87 -4.25
N ASN A 166 -11.04 -16.81 -4.73
CA ASN A 166 -9.83 -17.17 -4.00
C ASN A 166 -8.94 -15.94 -3.82
N LEU A 167 -8.26 -15.85 -2.67
CA LEU A 167 -7.20 -14.86 -2.47
C LEU A 167 -5.95 -15.25 -3.28
N THR A 168 -5.35 -14.29 -4.00
CA THR A 168 -4.08 -14.52 -4.69
C THR A 168 -2.87 -14.30 -3.77
N LEU A 169 -1.66 -14.59 -4.28
CA LEU A 169 -0.43 -14.24 -3.54
C LEU A 169 -0.31 -12.71 -3.39
N SER A 170 -0.76 -11.96 -4.39
CA SER A 170 -0.82 -10.50 -4.33
C SER A 170 -1.78 -10.03 -3.23
N GLY A 171 -3.02 -10.53 -3.21
CA GLY A 171 -4.01 -10.15 -2.20
C GLY A 171 -3.55 -10.47 -0.78
N GLY A 172 -2.95 -11.64 -0.59
CA GLY A 172 -2.36 -12.02 0.69
C GLY A 172 -1.20 -11.12 1.12
N TYR A 173 -0.36 -10.70 0.16
CA TYR A 173 0.73 -9.76 0.40
C TYR A 173 0.22 -8.38 0.80
N TYR A 174 -0.90 -7.92 0.23
CA TYR A 174 -1.51 -6.64 0.59
C TYR A 174 -1.80 -6.56 2.09
N ILE A 175 -2.54 -7.54 2.61
CA ILE A 175 -2.95 -7.58 4.02
C ILE A 175 -1.76 -7.90 4.95
N SER A 176 -0.88 -8.82 4.53
CA SER A 176 0.18 -9.33 5.41
C SER A 176 1.36 -8.37 5.54
N PHE A 177 1.67 -7.60 4.48
CA PHE A 177 2.88 -6.79 4.40
C PHE A 177 2.64 -5.38 3.83
N PHE A 178 2.01 -5.28 2.66
CA PHE A 178 1.96 -4.03 1.87
C PHE A 178 1.23 -2.89 2.60
N ALA A 179 0.07 -3.19 3.19
CA ALA A 179 -0.72 -2.28 4.02
C ALA A 179 0.02 -1.77 5.28
N LYS A 180 1.13 -2.42 5.65
CA LYS A 180 1.95 -2.07 6.81
C LYS A 180 3.21 -1.30 6.41
N ARG A 181 3.38 -0.97 5.11
CA ARG A 181 4.54 -0.22 4.62
C ARG A 181 4.20 1.25 4.55
N ILE A 182 5.02 2.09 5.19
CA ILE A 182 4.80 3.54 5.16
C ILE A 182 4.73 4.10 3.74
N VAL A 183 5.61 3.65 2.84
CA VAL A 183 5.63 4.16 1.47
C VAL A 183 4.32 3.87 0.75
N TYR A 184 3.68 2.72 1.01
CA TYR A 184 2.37 2.44 0.44
C TYR A 184 1.32 3.38 1.02
N VAL A 185 1.26 3.50 2.34
CA VAL A 185 0.25 4.32 3.02
C VAL A 185 0.38 5.81 2.68
N GLU A 186 1.60 6.35 2.57
CA GLU A 186 1.83 7.74 2.15
C GLU A 186 1.36 8.00 0.72
N GLU A 187 1.57 7.03 -0.17
CA GLU A 187 1.19 7.18 -1.57
C GLU A 187 -0.33 7.11 -1.71
N VAL A 188 -0.99 6.10 -1.16
CA VAL A 188 -2.46 5.97 -1.27
C VAL A 188 -3.23 7.05 -0.52
N MET A 189 -2.62 7.69 0.49
CA MET A 189 -3.22 8.86 1.17
C MET A 189 -3.59 9.97 0.18
N TYR A 190 -2.78 10.21 -0.86
CA TYR A 190 -3.08 11.22 -1.88
C TYR A 190 -4.36 10.94 -2.69
N ASP A 191 -4.80 9.68 -2.70
CA ASP A 191 -5.95 9.20 -3.46
C ASP A 191 -7.07 8.68 -2.56
N THR A 192 -6.99 8.98 -1.25
CA THR A 192 -8.03 8.61 -0.29
C THR A 192 -8.91 9.83 -0.01
N ASN A 193 -10.22 9.67 -0.12
CA ASN A 193 -11.18 10.70 0.24
C ASN A 193 -11.18 10.88 1.76
N ILE A 194 -10.89 12.11 2.22
CA ILE A 194 -10.92 12.46 3.65
C ILE A 194 -12.16 13.30 3.91
N TYR A 195 -13.18 12.66 4.49
CA TYR A 195 -14.47 13.30 4.77
C TYR A 195 -14.48 14.14 6.06
N ASP A 196 -13.43 14.04 6.88
CA ASP A 196 -13.24 14.87 8.07
C ASP A 196 -12.45 16.12 7.70
N LEU A 197 -13.12 17.28 7.72
CA LEU A 197 -12.54 18.56 7.28
C LEU A 197 -11.32 18.97 8.12
N GLU A 198 -11.36 18.74 9.44
CA GLU A 198 -10.25 19.11 10.34
C GLU A 198 -9.03 18.26 10.02
N LYS A 199 -9.21 16.94 9.90
CA LYS A 199 -8.11 16.03 9.54
C LYS A 199 -7.59 16.31 8.13
N TRP A 200 -8.48 16.61 7.18
CA TRP A 200 -8.10 16.99 5.82
C TRP A 200 -7.21 18.24 5.80
N GLU A 201 -7.63 19.33 6.43
CA GLU A 201 -6.84 20.56 6.44
C GLU A 201 -5.49 20.36 7.15
N LYS A 202 -5.43 19.53 8.19
CA LYS A 202 -4.15 19.18 8.85
C LYS A 202 -3.23 18.34 7.95
N LEU A 203 -3.76 17.35 7.23
CA LEU A 203 -2.97 16.55 6.28
C LEU A 203 -2.44 17.41 5.12
N LYS A 204 -3.26 18.34 4.64
CA LYS A 204 -2.92 19.29 3.59
C LYS A 204 -1.83 20.27 4.06
N SER A 205 -1.95 20.84 5.26
CA SER A 205 -0.96 21.77 5.79
C SER A 205 0.42 21.12 5.92
N ILE A 206 0.50 19.93 6.53
CA ILE A 206 1.77 19.18 6.65
C ILE A 206 2.33 18.80 5.28
N THR A 207 1.48 18.47 4.31
CA THR A 207 1.92 18.15 2.96
C THR A 207 2.54 19.36 2.26
N LEU A 208 1.89 20.54 2.35
CA LEU A 208 2.44 21.78 1.82
C LEU A 208 3.75 22.17 2.52
N GLU A 209 3.82 21.96 3.82
CA GLU A 209 5.02 22.18 4.61
C GLU A 209 6.19 21.30 4.12
N LEU A 210 5.95 20.00 3.90
CA LEU A 210 6.94 19.05 3.38
C LEU A 210 7.42 19.35 1.95
N GLU A 211 6.61 20.03 1.14
CA GLU A 211 6.94 20.39 -0.24
C GLU A 211 7.66 21.73 -0.36
N ASN A 212 7.29 22.71 0.46
CA ASN A 212 7.77 24.09 0.30
C ASN A 212 9.03 24.41 1.13
N ASN A 213 9.33 23.63 2.17
CA ASN A 213 10.40 23.95 3.09
C ASN A 213 11.61 23.01 2.93
N TYR A 214 12.80 23.62 3.02
CA TYR A 214 14.07 22.90 3.08
C TYR A 214 14.33 22.39 4.49
N TYR A 215 13.69 21.27 4.83
CA TYR A 215 13.98 20.58 6.09
C TYR A 215 15.27 19.76 6.01
N ASN A 216 15.96 19.67 7.15
CA ASN A 216 16.95 18.62 7.31
C ASN A 216 16.26 17.24 7.30
N LYS A 217 17.04 16.18 7.09
CA LYS A 217 16.51 14.81 6.93
C LYS A 217 15.67 14.36 8.11
N VAL A 218 16.02 14.74 9.34
CA VAL A 218 15.33 14.31 10.56
C VAL A 218 13.97 14.99 10.67
N GLN A 219 13.92 16.32 10.55
CA GLN A 219 12.67 17.08 10.59
C GLN A 219 11.68 16.61 9.51
N ARG A 220 12.18 16.34 8.29
CA ARG A 220 11.36 15.80 7.21
C ARG A 220 10.76 14.44 7.56
N LEU A 221 11.49 13.59 8.28
CA LEU A 221 10.96 12.30 8.75
C LEU A 221 9.90 12.52 9.84
N GLU A 222 10.15 13.40 10.81
CA GLU A 222 9.21 13.69 11.90
C GLU A 222 7.86 14.19 11.36
N LEU A 223 7.85 15.12 10.40
CA LEU A 223 6.62 15.59 9.76
C LEU A 223 5.90 14.49 8.96
N ARG A 224 6.65 13.59 8.30
CA ARG A 224 6.06 12.43 7.61
C ARG A 224 5.41 11.46 8.60
N LEU A 225 5.99 11.28 9.78
CA LEU A 225 5.41 10.49 10.86
C LEU A 225 4.11 11.11 11.35
N GLU A 226 4.11 12.40 11.66
CA GLU A 226 2.92 13.10 12.12
C GLU A 226 1.77 12.97 11.10
N ARG A 227 2.07 13.21 9.82
CA ARG A 227 1.09 13.06 8.72
C ARG A 227 0.52 11.65 8.67
N MET A 228 1.38 10.64 8.79
CA MET A 228 1.00 9.23 8.80
C MET A 228 0.10 8.89 9.98
N GLU A 229 0.40 9.40 11.17
CA GLU A 229 -0.40 9.18 12.37
C GLU A 229 -1.81 9.76 12.22
N ILE A 230 -1.93 10.97 11.70
CA ILE A 230 -3.23 11.62 11.46
C ILE A 230 -4.06 10.77 10.48
N PHE A 231 -3.46 10.35 9.37
CA PHE A 231 -4.15 9.55 8.37
C PHE A 231 -4.56 8.17 8.91
N MET A 232 -3.68 7.46 9.60
CA MET A 232 -4.01 6.16 10.19
C MET A 232 -5.07 6.29 11.30
N ASN A 233 -5.03 7.34 12.11
CA ASN A 233 -6.06 7.61 13.12
C ASN A 233 -7.42 7.91 12.48
N TYR A 234 -7.44 8.62 11.35
CA TYR A 234 -8.64 8.81 10.56
C TYR A 234 -9.23 7.47 10.10
N LEU A 235 -8.42 6.61 9.49
CA LEU A 235 -8.85 5.29 9.04
C LEU A 235 -9.33 4.40 10.19
N ILE A 236 -8.67 4.43 11.35
CA ILE A 236 -9.12 3.72 12.57
C ILE A 236 -10.48 4.24 13.04
N SER A 237 -10.70 5.56 13.01
CA SER A 237 -12.00 6.13 13.40
C SER A 237 -13.12 5.69 12.47
N LEU A 238 -12.86 5.61 11.16
CA LEU A 238 -13.78 5.04 10.19
C LEU A 238 -14.05 3.56 10.44
N GLU A 239 -13.00 2.76 10.61
CA GLU A 239 -13.09 1.32 10.87
C GLU A 239 -13.93 1.04 12.12
N LYS A 240 -13.63 1.72 13.24
CA LYS A 240 -14.39 1.60 14.49
C LYS A 240 -15.84 2.00 14.30
N SER A 241 -16.12 3.09 13.58
CA SER A 241 -17.50 3.53 13.31
C SER A 241 -18.29 2.47 12.53
N VAL A 242 -17.69 1.88 11.50
CA VAL A 242 -18.39 0.89 10.66
C VAL A 242 -18.55 -0.44 11.39
N LEU A 243 -17.46 -1.01 11.91
CA LEU A 243 -17.47 -2.37 12.46
C LEU A 243 -18.27 -2.48 13.75
N ASN A 244 -18.35 -1.42 14.57
CA ASN A 244 -19.20 -1.41 15.75
C ASN A 244 -20.69 -1.46 15.38
N THR A 245 -21.09 -0.71 14.34
CA THR A 245 -22.48 -0.70 13.86
C THR A 245 -22.85 -2.04 13.23
N THR A 246 -21.93 -2.69 12.53
CA THR A 246 -22.21 -3.95 11.79
C THR A 246 -21.90 -5.23 12.57
N LYS A 247 -21.27 -5.12 13.75
CA LYS A 247 -20.80 -6.25 14.58
C LYS A 247 -19.81 -7.17 13.86
N LEU A 248 -18.92 -6.61 13.04
CA LEU A 248 -17.91 -7.35 12.25
C LEU A 248 -16.48 -7.07 12.77
N LEU A 249 -16.30 -7.12 14.09
CA LEU A 249 -15.05 -6.75 14.76
C LEU A 249 -13.85 -7.61 14.33
N GLU A 250 -14.09 -8.83 13.85
CA GLU A 250 -13.08 -9.73 13.32
C GLU A 250 -12.37 -9.21 12.05
N LEU A 251 -12.96 -8.23 11.36
CA LEU A 251 -12.35 -7.57 10.20
C LEU A 251 -11.43 -6.41 10.60
N SER A 252 -11.40 -6.04 11.88
CA SER A 252 -10.55 -4.96 12.39
C SER A 252 -9.07 -5.27 12.15
N CYS A 253 -8.36 -4.38 11.48
CA CYS A 253 -6.94 -4.60 11.16
C CYS A 253 -6.08 -3.34 11.08
N ILE A 254 -6.68 -2.14 10.98
CA ILE A 254 -5.92 -0.91 10.72
C ILE A 254 -5.06 -0.50 11.92
N GLU A 255 -5.51 -0.77 13.14
CA GLU A 255 -4.73 -0.51 14.36
C GLU A 255 -3.42 -1.32 14.37
N GLY A 256 -3.48 -2.60 14.02
CA GLY A 256 -2.28 -3.43 13.85
C GLY A 256 -1.39 -3.01 12.67
N PHE A 257 -1.97 -2.43 11.61
CA PHE A 257 -1.18 -1.84 10.52
C PHE A 257 -0.43 -0.60 10.99
N LYS A 258 -1.10 0.28 11.74
CA LYS A 258 -0.50 1.49 12.32
C LYS A 258 0.67 1.13 13.23
N GLU A 259 0.50 0.18 14.16
CA GLU A 259 1.58 -0.26 15.05
C GLU A 259 2.83 -0.74 14.28
N ALA A 260 2.63 -1.55 13.23
CA ALA A 260 3.72 -2.04 12.40
C ALA A 260 4.45 -0.89 11.66
N ILE A 261 3.69 0.11 11.17
CA ILE A 261 4.24 1.29 10.51
C ILE A 261 5.06 2.12 11.50
N LEU A 262 4.51 2.43 12.68
CA LEU A 262 5.18 3.24 13.70
C LEU A 262 6.48 2.59 14.16
N LYS A 263 6.46 1.29 14.48
CA LYS A 263 7.66 0.54 14.86
C LYS A 263 8.76 0.60 13.80
N HIS A 264 8.38 0.49 12.52
CA HIS A 264 9.34 0.62 11.42
C HIS A 264 9.88 2.05 11.29
N PHE A 265 9.02 3.06 11.50
CA PHE A 265 9.37 4.45 11.32
C PHE A 265 10.25 5.01 12.45
N GLU A 266 9.97 4.64 13.69
CA GLU A 266 10.80 4.97 14.86
C GLU A 266 12.24 4.48 14.67
N LYS A 267 12.43 3.27 14.14
CA LYS A 267 13.75 2.74 13.78
C LYS A 267 14.46 3.62 12.73
N ILE A 268 13.73 4.09 11.72
CA ILE A 268 14.28 4.98 10.68
C ILE A 268 14.71 6.33 11.28
N ILE A 269 13.86 6.95 12.10
CA ILE A 269 14.16 8.23 12.76
C ILE A 269 15.35 8.08 13.70
N SER A 270 15.38 7.02 14.51
CA SER A 270 16.46 6.76 15.47
C SER A 270 17.80 6.63 14.78
N ASN A 271 17.85 5.86 13.67
CA ASN A 271 19.04 5.75 12.83
C ASN A 271 19.43 7.11 12.24
N ALA A 272 18.48 7.88 11.72
CA ALA A 272 18.76 9.19 11.14
C ALA A 272 19.33 10.19 12.17
N LYS A 273 18.80 10.18 13.40
CA LYS A 273 19.29 10.99 14.53
C LYS A 273 20.71 10.59 14.92
N TRP A 274 20.99 9.30 15.01
CA TRP A 274 22.34 8.79 15.31
C TRP A 274 23.37 9.24 14.27
N TRP A 275 23.07 9.10 12.97
CA TRP A 275 23.98 9.56 11.90
C TRP A 275 24.19 11.08 11.92
N ALA A 276 23.14 11.86 12.22
CA ALA A 276 23.25 13.31 12.33
C ALA A 276 24.16 13.73 13.48
N GLN A 277 24.11 13.02 14.62
CA GLN A 277 24.98 13.27 15.77
C GLN A 277 26.45 12.93 15.48
N GLN A 278 26.72 11.81 14.79
CA GLN A 278 28.09 11.42 14.44
C GLN A 278 28.76 12.45 13.52
N ASN A 279 28.03 12.94 12.52
CA ASN A 279 28.54 13.92 11.56
C ASN A 279 28.65 15.35 12.14
N ALA A 280 28.00 15.64 13.27
CA ALA A 280 28.12 16.93 13.96
C ALA A 280 29.33 16.98 14.91
N ASN A 281 29.87 15.81 15.29
CA ASN A 281 31.02 15.65 16.19
C ASN A 281 32.34 15.36 15.44
N SER A 282 32.31 15.34 14.11
CA SER A 282 33.45 15.14 13.18
C SER A 282 33.75 16.43 12.43
#